data_AF-A0A6L5B909-F1
#
_entry.id   AF-A0A6L5B909-F1
#
_cell.length_a   1.000
_cell.length_b   1.000
_cell.length_c   1.000
_cell.angle_alpha   90.00
_cell.angle_beta   90.00
_cell.angle_gamma   90.00
#
_symmetry.space_group_name_H-M   'P 1'
#
loop_
_entity.id
_entity.type
_entity.pdbx_description
1 polymer ?
#
loop_
_entity_poly.entity_id
_entity_poly.type
_entity_poly.pdbx_seq_one_letter_code
_entity_poly.pdbx_strand_id
1 'polypeptide(L)'
;MDVNGKFHKGCYMESASYNPSLGPVQAALVAFVASGGGGYDEIVAAVLVEKEEAVVRQGDTARLLLKMVSPNCDFRVFLLLFISKWMCVKELTWFGQISIVIHLMLKCCSELVER
;
A
#
# COMPACT_ATOMS: atom_id res chain seq x y z
N MET A 1 -4.26 9.31 4.44
CA MET A 1 -4.81 10.66 4.25
C MET A 1 -4.18 11.55 5.29
N ASP A 2 -3.69 12.72 4.89
CA ASP A 2 -3.20 13.72 5.84
C ASP A 2 -4.30 14.73 6.26
N VAL A 3 -3.98 15.63 7.19
CA VAL A 3 -4.87 16.70 7.66
C VAL A 3 -5.39 17.61 6.54
N ASN A 4 -4.69 17.67 5.41
CA ASN A 4 -5.09 18.46 4.24
C ASN A 4 -5.96 17.66 3.26
N GLY A 5 -6.32 16.42 3.60
CA GLY A 5 -7.12 15.53 2.76
C GLY A 5 -6.34 14.88 1.61
N LYS A 6 -5.01 14.99 1.57
CA LYS A 6 -4.20 14.38 0.51
C LYS A 6 -3.96 12.91 0.79
N PHE A 7 -4.09 12.10 -0.25
CA PHE A 7 -3.85 10.66 -0.19
C PHE A 7 -2.46 10.30 -0.68
N HIS A 8 -1.77 9.48 0.11
CA HIS A 8 -0.43 8.97 -0.16
C HIS A 8 -0.53 7.46 -0.25
N LYS A 9 -0.12 6.88 -1.38
CA LYS A 9 -0.34 5.47 -1.71
C LYS A 9 0.99 4.70 -1.64
N GLY A 10 0.92 3.44 -1.22
CA GLY A 10 2.08 2.53 -1.16
C GLY A 10 1.62 1.10 -1.36
N CYS A 11 2.41 0.33 -2.11
CA CYS A 11 2.16 -1.10 -2.35
C CYS A 11 3.20 -1.96 -1.64
N TYR A 12 2.83 -3.19 -1.32
CA TYR A 12 3.80 -4.20 -0.90
C TYR A 12 4.70 -4.54 -2.09
N MET A 13 6.01 -4.43 -1.89
CA MET A 13 7.02 -4.83 -2.87
C MET A 13 7.83 -5.97 -2.29
N GLU A 14 7.53 -7.17 -2.76
CA GLU A 14 8.22 -8.38 -2.33
C GLU A 14 9.60 -8.48 -2.99
N SER A 15 10.58 -8.92 -2.20
CA SER A 15 11.87 -9.33 -2.71
C SER A 15 12.01 -10.86 -2.71
N ALA A 16 12.75 -11.37 -3.69
CA ALA A 16 13.10 -12.78 -3.79
C ALA A 16 13.90 -13.30 -2.58
N SER A 17 14.62 -12.43 -1.87
CA SER A 17 15.34 -12.78 -0.65
C SER A 17 14.53 -12.57 0.63
N TYR A 18 13.23 -12.24 0.51
CA TYR A 18 12.27 -11.91 1.57
C TYR A 18 12.63 -10.70 2.45
N ASN A 19 13.86 -10.64 2.96
CA ASN A 19 14.29 -9.69 3.98
C ASN A 19 14.59 -8.26 3.49
N PRO A 20 14.60 -7.95 2.18
CA PRO A 20 14.48 -6.57 1.73
C PRO A 20 13.11 -6.27 1.10
N SER A 21 12.06 -7.06 1.41
CA SER A 21 10.69 -6.68 1.05
C SER A 21 10.29 -5.39 1.75
N LEU A 22 9.62 -4.49 1.02
CA LEU A 22 9.12 -3.22 1.54
C LEU A 22 7.64 -3.33 1.86
N GLY A 23 7.29 -3.09 3.12
CA GLY A 23 5.91 -3.13 3.59
C GLY A 23 5.06 -2.00 2.97
N PRO A 24 3.75 -2.21 2.78
CA PRO A 24 2.88 -1.23 2.12
C PRO A 24 2.80 0.10 2.89
N VAL A 25 2.82 0.05 4.23
CA VAL A 25 2.83 1.28 5.05
C VAL A 25 4.16 2.03 4.89
N GLN A 26 5.29 1.32 4.84
CA GLN A 26 6.59 1.96 4.63
C GLN A 26 6.64 2.66 3.26
N ALA A 27 6.15 2.00 2.21
CA ALA A 27 6.04 2.61 0.88
C ALA A 27 5.14 3.86 0.88
N ALA A 28 4.01 3.82 1.58
CA ALA A 28 3.10 4.97 1.69
C ALA A 28 3.71 6.13 2.50
N LEU A 29 4.48 5.84 3.55
CA LEU A 29 5.22 6.85 4.31
C LEU A 29 6.33 7.50 3.49
N VAL A 30 7.03 6.73 2.66
CA VAL A 30 7.99 7.29 1.69
C VAL A 30 7.29 8.25 0.74
N ALA A 31 6.11 7.89 0.21
CA ALA A 31 5.32 8.78 -0.63
C ALA A 31 4.87 10.06 0.11
N PHE A 32 4.44 9.93 1.37
CA PHE A 32 4.09 11.07 2.22
C PHE A 32 5.26 12.06 2.35
N VAL A 33 6.42 11.57 2.78
CA VAL A 33 7.64 12.40 2.97
C VAL A 33 8.12 12.98 1.65
N ALA A 34 8.21 12.18 0.58
CA ALA A 34 8.67 12.63 -0.73
C ALA A 34 7.76 13.71 -1.35
N SER A 35 6.50 13.74 -0.93
CA SER A 35 5.51 14.72 -1.38
C SER A 35 5.41 15.99 -0.52
N GLY A 36 6.35 16.17 0.43
CA GLY A 36 6.43 17.32 1.32
C GLY A 36 5.56 17.20 2.59
N GLY A 37 5.17 15.99 2.97
CA GLY A 37 4.49 15.75 4.25
C GLY A 37 5.32 16.23 5.44
N GLY A 38 4.68 16.80 6.45
CA GLY A 38 5.33 17.33 7.64
C GLY A 38 5.49 16.25 8.73
N GLY A 39 4.87 16.49 9.88
CA GLY A 39 4.87 15.55 11.00
C GLY A 39 4.04 14.30 10.71
N TYR A 40 4.43 13.14 11.24
CA TYR A 40 3.62 11.92 11.06
C TYR A 40 2.26 11.99 11.77
N ASP A 41 2.12 12.85 12.79
CA ASP A 41 0.85 13.19 13.43
C ASP A 41 -0.15 13.87 12.48
N GLU A 42 0.30 14.38 11.33
CA GLU A 42 -0.57 14.86 10.26
C GLU A 42 -1.31 13.71 9.54
N ILE A 43 -0.88 12.46 9.70
CA ILE A 43 -1.55 11.29 9.12
C ILE A 43 -2.77 10.96 9.97
N VAL A 44 -3.96 11.31 9.47
CA VAL A 44 -5.22 11.19 10.24
C VAL A 44 -6.00 9.91 9.93
N ALA A 45 -5.76 9.30 8.78
CA ALA A 45 -6.44 8.05 8.39
C ALA A 45 -5.56 7.19 7.47
N ALA A 46 -5.67 5.88 7.64
CA ALA A 46 -4.98 4.89 6.83
C ALA A 46 -5.87 3.67 6.56
N VAL A 47 -5.74 3.12 5.36
CA VAL A 47 -6.44 1.91 4.94
C VAL A 47 -5.41 0.94 4.39
N LEU A 48 -5.45 -0.29 4.88
CA LEU A 48 -4.72 -1.41 4.30
C LEU A 48 -5.71 -2.35 3.62
N VAL A 49 -5.40 -2.72 2.39
CA VAL A 49 -6.15 -3.76 1.67
C VAL A 49 -5.20 -4.93 1.46
N GLU A 50 -5.60 -6.10 1.95
CA GLU A 50 -4.86 -7.35 1.75
C GLU A 50 -5.80 -8.46 1.27
N LYS A 51 -5.24 -9.50 0.65
CA LYS A 51 -6.02 -10.67 0.25
C LYS A 51 -6.41 -11.45 1.50
N GLU A 52 -7.65 -11.95 1.57
CA GLU A 52 -8.13 -12.73 2.72
C GLU A 52 -7.24 -13.97 2.97
N GLU A 53 -6.89 -14.67 1.90
CA GLU A 53 -6.03 -15.86 1.91
C GLU A 53 -4.54 -15.52 1.74
N ALA A 54 -4.09 -14.34 2.17
CA ALA A 54 -2.67 -13.99 2.13
C ALA A 54 -1.88 -14.80 3.15
N VAL A 55 -0.85 -15.53 2.69
CA VAL A 55 0.06 -16.27 3.58
C VAL A 55 0.84 -15.34 4.51
N VAL A 56 1.20 -14.15 4.01
CA VAL A 56 1.85 -13.10 4.79
C VAL A 56 0.87 -11.95 4.96
N ARG A 57 0.44 -11.70 6.20
CA ARG A 57 -0.46 -10.61 6.56
C ARG A 57 0.31 -9.41 7.05
N GLN A 58 -0.09 -8.21 6.64
CA GLN A 58 0.58 -6.96 6.99
C GLN A 58 -0.20 -6.17 8.06
N GLY A 59 -1.44 -6.55 8.34
CA GLY A 59 -2.36 -5.82 9.23
C GLY A 59 -1.81 -5.48 10.61
N ASP A 60 -1.24 -6.45 11.33
CA ASP A 60 -0.77 -6.22 12.70
C ASP A 60 0.49 -5.36 12.74
N THR A 61 1.44 -5.61 11.83
CA THR A 61 2.64 -4.78 11.67
C THR A 61 2.27 -3.35 11.28
N ALA A 62 1.34 -3.19 10.35
CA ALA A 62 0.81 -1.89 9.94
C ALA A 62 0.16 -1.14 11.12
N ARG A 63 -0.66 -1.85 11.90
CA ARG A 63 -1.32 -1.28 13.09
C ARG A 63 -0.32 -0.84 14.13
N LEU A 64 0.68 -1.66 14.45
CA LEU A 64 1.72 -1.33 15.41
C LEU A 64 2.52 -0.11 14.96
N LEU A 65 2.96 -0.10 13.70
CA LEU A 65 3.75 0.98 13.15
C LEU A 65 2.98 2.31 13.14
N LEU A 66 1.74 2.31 12.65
CA LEU A 66 0.90 3.51 12.66
C LEU A 66 0.61 4.00 14.07
N LYS A 67 0.35 3.10 15.02
CA LYS A 67 0.15 3.48 16.44
C LYS A 67 1.37 4.19 17.03
N MET A 68 2.59 3.82 16.61
CA MET A 68 3.82 4.42 17.11
C MET A 68 4.13 5.78 16.49
N VAL A 69 3.77 6.01 15.22
CA VAL A 69 4.12 7.25 14.51
C VAL A 69 2.97 8.26 14.44
N SER A 70 1.72 7.78 14.40
CA SER A 70 0.49 8.58 14.40
C SER A 70 -0.60 7.89 15.23
N PRO A 71 -0.57 8.02 16.57
CA PRO A 71 -1.46 7.27 17.47
C PRO A 71 -2.94 7.62 17.29
N ASN A 72 -3.25 8.77 16.69
CA ASN A 72 -4.63 9.23 16.44
C ASN A 72 -5.14 8.87 15.03
N CYS A 73 -4.34 8.18 14.21
CA CYS A 73 -4.73 7.74 12.88
C CYS A 73 -5.87 6.69 12.97
N ASP A 74 -7.02 6.94 12.32
CA ASP A 74 -8.02 5.88 12.11
C ASP A 74 -7.47 4.87 11.10
N PHE A 75 -7.22 3.64 11.57
CA PHE A 75 -6.62 2.59 10.75
C PHE A 75 -7.56 1.41 10.57
N ARG A 76 -7.89 1.12 9.30
CA ARG A 76 -8.78 0.02 8.90
C ARG A 76 -8.08 -0.96 7.96
N VAL A 77 -8.46 -2.22 8.08
CA VAL A 77 -7.99 -3.31 7.21
C VAL A 77 -9.18 -3.89 6.47
N PHE A 78 -9.08 -4.02 5.15
CA PHE A 78 -10.07 -4.70 4.33
C PHE A 78 -9.46 -5.96 3.72
N LEU A 79 -10.21 -7.06 3.80
CA LEU A 79 -9.85 -8.36 3.24
C LEU A 79 -10.63 -8.60 1.95
N LEU A 80 -9.93 -8.98 0.88
CA LEU A 80 -10.54 -9.29 -0.41
C LEU A 80 -10.52 -10.80 -0.67
N LEU A 81 -11.70 -11.39 -0.86
CA LEU A 81 -11.91 -12.81 -1.17
C LEU A 81 -11.58 -13.20 -2.61
N PHE A 82 -11.63 -12.25 -3.55
CA PHE A 82 -11.44 -12.53 -4.98
C PHE A 82 -10.88 -11.30 -5.70
N ILE A 83 -9.64 -11.40 -6.21
CA ILE A 83 -9.22 -10.56 -7.33
C ILE A 83 -9.75 -11.29 -8.56
N SER A 84 -10.87 -10.84 -9.13
CA SER A 84 -11.26 -11.35 -10.44
C SER A 84 -10.07 -11.18 -11.38
N LYS A 85 -9.74 -12.25 -12.11
CA LYS A 85 -8.58 -12.41 -13.01
C LYS A 85 -8.43 -11.31 -14.07
N TRP A 86 -9.35 -10.36 -14.12
CA TRP A 86 -9.57 -9.35 -15.14
C TRP A 86 -9.07 -7.95 -14.78
N MET A 87 -8.55 -7.71 -13.57
CA MET A 87 -8.02 -6.39 -13.18
C MET A 87 -6.49 -6.32 -13.11
N CYS A 88 -5.78 -7.40 -13.46
CA CYS A 88 -4.31 -7.45 -13.42
C CYS A 88 -3.64 -8.00 -14.69
N VAL A 89 -4.40 -8.36 -15.73
CA VAL A 89 -3.81 -8.83 -17.00
C VAL A 89 -4.63 -8.31 -18.19
N LYS A 90 -4.19 -7.20 -18.79
CA LYS A 90 -4.30 -7.03 -20.24
C LYS A 90 -2.90 -6.78 -20.79
N GLU A 91 -2.50 -7.73 -21.64
CA GLU A 91 -1.29 -7.75 -22.47
C GLU A 91 0.08 -7.73 -21.79
N LEU A 92 0.52 -8.93 -21.45
CA LEU A 92 1.93 -9.31 -21.37
C LEU A 92 2.46 -9.53 -22.80
N THR A 93 3.18 -8.55 -23.35
CA THR A 93 4.24 -8.85 -24.32
C THR A 93 5.59 -8.67 -23.61
N TRP A 94 6.39 -9.73 -23.68
CA TRP A 94 7.63 -9.92 -22.95
C TRP A 94 8.72 -8.97 -23.47
N PHE A 95 9.24 -8.08 -22.62
CA PHE A 95 10.64 -7.63 -22.47
C PHE A 95 10.63 -6.37 -21.57
N GLY A 96 11.01 -6.48 -20.29
CA GLY A 96 11.11 -5.33 -19.36
C GLY A 96 10.39 -5.45 -17.99
N GLN A 97 10.27 -6.66 -17.43
CA GLN A 97 9.28 -7.02 -16.42
C GLN A 97 9.32 -6.30 -15.05
N ILE A 98 10.42 -5.66 -14.63
CA ILE A 98 10.45 -5.02 -13.30
C ILE A 98 9.63 -3.72 -13.27
N SER A 99 9.72 -2.89 -14.32
CA SER A 99 9.03 -1.59 -14.35
C SER A 99 7.50 -1.73 -14.53
N ILE A 100 7.08 -2.71 -15.32
CA ILE A 100 5.65 -2.93 -15.66
C ILE A 100 4.87 -3.48 -14.46
N VAL A 101 5.45 -4.42 -13.70
CA VAL A 101 4.80 -4.96 -12.49
C VAL A 101 4.57 -3.85 -11.45
N ILE A 102 5.54 -2.95 -11.29
CA ILE A 102 5.40 -1.77 -10.41
C ILE A 102 4.25 -0.87 -10.90
N HIS A 103 4.16 -0.59 -12.21
CA HIS A 103 3.11 0.27 -12.77
C HIS A 103 1.70 -0.32 -12.65
N LEU A 104 1.52 -1.62 -12.89
CA LEU A 104 0.23 -2.30 -12.75
C LEU A 104 -0.24 -2.39 -11.28
N MET A 105 0.66 -2.66 -10.35
CA MET A 105 0.36 -2.65 -8.91
C MET A 105 -0.10 -1.26 -8.44
N LEU A 106 0.58 -0.20 -8.91
CA LEU A 106 0.22 1.19 -8.61
C LEU A 106 -1.18 1.58 -9.12
N LYS A 107 -1.56 1.09 -10.31
CA LYS A 107 -2.89 1.38 -10.89
C LYS A 107 -4.02 0.70 -10.11
N CYS A 108 -3.84 -0.56 -9.73
CA CYS A 108 -4.79 -1.30 -8.88
C CYS A 108 -4.97 -0.65 -7.50
N CYS A 109 -3.87 -0.16 -6.91
CA CYS A 109 -3.91 0.58 -5.65
C CYS A 109 -4.60 1.96 -5.80
N SER A 110 -4.55 2.58 -6.99
CA SER A 110 -5.19 3.88 -7.23
C SER A 110 -6.72 3.81 -7.23
N GLU A 111 -7.29 2.81 -7.90
CA GLU A 111 -8.74 2.64 -8.08
C GLU A 111 -9.46 2.20 -6.78
N LEU A 112 -8.74 1.56 -5.85
CA LEU A 112 -9.28 1.14 -4.56
C LEU A 112 -9.31 2.27 -3.51
N VAL A 113 -8.46 3.29 -3.65
CA VAL A 113 -8.38 4.44 -2.71
C VAL A 113 -9.34 5.57 -3.11
N GLU A 114 -9.82 5.59 -4.35
CA GLU A 114 -10.77 6.59 -4.88
C GLU A 114 -12.24 6.16 -4.77
N ARG A 115 -12.52 5.08 -4.03
CA ARG A 115 -13.86 4.60 -3.67
C ARG A 115 -14.05 4.64 -2.16
#